data_AF-A0AAE2BHB3-F1
#
_entry.id   AF-A0AAE2BHB3-F1
#
_cell.length_a   1.000
_cell.length_b   1.000
_cell.length_c   1.000
_cell.angle_alpha   90.00
_cell.angle_beta   90.00
_cell.angle_gamma   90.00
#
_symmetry.space_group_name_H-M   'P 1'
#
loop_
_entity.id
_entity.type
_entity.pdbx_description
1 polymer ?
#
loop_
_entity_poly.entity_id
_entity_poly.type
_entity_poly.pdbx_seq_one_letter_code
_entity_poly.pdbx_strand_id
1 'polypeptide(L)'
;MEHVVFDGAEVMVGDPELLQSKISSIRLDGPPKLQVIADFDATLTKYWIDGQRGHSSHGLLQQGNPEWEKTHALLIEGGLTYGAIESSVAKSRIAFREGVTELFELLERSNVPVLIFSAGLADIIEEVLRHKLHRSFKNVKIVSNRMVFDQNGNLVSFKGKTIHVLNKNEHAIDMAGPVHDRLGDANGLADDTSSVKMRTNVLLLGDHIGDLGMSDGLNYDTRISVGFLMMHRCGGLLNLLLSFVQLQLIELYQCPLISQVKNYCKLASKTKNAVNVDR
;
A
#
# COMPACT_ATOMS: atom_id res chain seq x y z
N MET A 1 -0.88 -20.03 -17.49
CA MET A 1 -0.98 -18.58 -17.72
C MET A 1 -2.16 -18.32 -18.60
N GLU A 2 -3.08 -17.48 -18.13
CA GLU A 2 -4.26 -17.11 -18.90
C GLU A 2 -4.51 -15.60 -18.79
N HIS A 3 -4.94 -15.03 -19.91
CA HIS A 3 -5.49 -13.69 -19.96
C HIS A 3 -6.94 -13.78 -19.44
N VAL A 4 -7.20 -13.12 -18.32
CA VAL A 4 -8.53 -13.05 -17.74
C VAL A 4 -8.99 -11.60 -17.76
N VAL A 5 -10.23 -11.36 -18.18
CA VAL A 5 -10.81 -10.01 -18.13
C VAL A 5 -11.58 -9.85 -16.83
N PHE A 6 -11.14 -8.92 -15.98
CA PHE A 6 -11.85 -8.52 -14.77
C PHE A 6 -12.37 -7.09 -14.94
N ASP A 7 -13.70 -6.91 -14.93
CA ASP A 7 -14.37 -5.61 -15.09
C ASP A 7 -13.83 -4.78 -16.27
N GLY A 8 -13.56 -5.45 -17.40
CA GLY A 8 -13.05 -4.82 -18.63
C GLY A 8 -11.54 -4.56 -18.67
N ALA A 9 -10.80 -4.94 -17.63
CA ALA A 9 -9.34 -4.86 -17.60
C ALA A 9 -8.71 -6.23 -17.86
N GLU A 10 -7.66 -6.25 -18.67
CA GLU A 10 -6.87 -7.45 -18.93
C GLU A 10 -5.98 -7.75 -17.72
N VAL A 11 -5.96 -9.01 -17.28
CA VAL A 11 -5.24 -9.46 -16.09
C VAL A 11 -4.51 -10.74 -16.42
N MET A 12 -3.25 -10.84 -16.01
CA MET A 12 -2.43 -12.01 -16.26
C MET A 12 -2.35 -12.88 -15.03
N VAL A 13 -2.98 -14.04 -15.13
CA VAL A 13 -3.04 -14.97 -14.01
C VAL A 13 -2.08 -16.12 -14.28
N GLY A 14 -1.12 -16.31 -13.39
CA GLY A 14 -0.17 -17.43 -13.46
C GLY A 14 -0.91 -18.77 -13.39
N ASP A 15 -1.72 -18.92 -12.34
CA ASP A 15 -2.54 -20.11 -12.04
C ASP A 15 -3.99 -19.69 -11.66
N PRO A 16 -4.92 -19.70 -12.64
CA PRO A 16 -6.31 -19.31 -12.42
C PRO A 16 -7.06 -20.19 -11.42
N GLU A 17 -6.84 -21.51 -11.44
CA GLU A 17 -7.54 -22.44 -10.54
C GLU A 17 -7.13 -22.22 -9.09
N LEU A 18 -5.83 -22.09 -8.85
CA LEU A 18 -5.30 -21.81 -7.53
C LEU A 18 -5.74 -20.42 -7.03
N LEU A 19 -5.78 -19.42 -7.91
CA LEU A 19 -6.33 -18.12 -7.56
C LEU A 19 -7.80 -18.22 -7.14
N GLN A 20 -8.64 -18.93 -7.90
CA GLN A 20 -10.06 -19.12 -7.54
C GLN A 20 -10.24 -19.88 -6.22
N SER A 21 -9.41 -20.88 -5.96
CA SER A 21 -9.40 -21.60 -4.67
C SER A 21 -9.08 -20.66 -3.51
N LYS A 22 -8.04 -19.82 -3.65
CA LYS A 22 -7.68 -18.81 -2.64
C LYS A 22 -8.76 -17.76 -2.42
N ILE A 23 -9.35 -17.24 -3.49
CA ILE A 23 -10.48 -16.30 -3.43
C ILE A 23 -11.63 -16.94 -2.66
N SER A 24 -11.95 -18.20 -2.96
CA SER A 24 -13.02 -18.93 -2.28
C SER A 24 -12.74 -19.10 -0.79
N SER A 25 -11.50 -19.43 -0.42
CA SER A 25 -11.08 -19.53 1.00
C SER A 25 -11.21 -18.19 1.72
N ILE A 26 -10.69 -17.10 1.15
CA ILE A 26 -10.77 -15.76 1.74
C ILE A 26 -12.23 -15.33 1.92
N ARG A 27 -13.08 -15.59 0.92
CA ARG A 27 -14.52 -15.28 0.98
C ARG A 27 -15.25 -16.09 2.05
N LEU A 28 -14.89 -17.36 2.22
CA LEU A 28 -15.47 -18.24 3.23
C LEU A 28 -15.13 -17.77 4.65
N ASP A 29 -13.88 -17.37 4.87
CA ASP A 29 -13.39 -16.87 6.15
C ASP A 29 -13.90 -15.47 6.50
N GLY A 30 -14.08 -14.62 5.49
CA GLY A 30 -14.65 -13.29 5.61
C GLY A 30 -13.71 -12.21 6.18
N PRO A 31 -14.23 -10.98 6.34
CA PRO A 31 -13.44 -9.80 6.73
C PRO A 31 -12.65 -9.93 8.05
N PRO A 32 -13.13 -10.60 9.11
CA PRO A 32 -12.39 -10.72 10.36
C PRO A 32 -11.02 -11.41 10.24
N LYS A 33 -10.81 -12.26 9.22
CA LYS A 33 -9.52 -12.92 8.98
C LYS A 33 -8.66 -12.24 7.92
N LEU A 34 -9.19 -11.23 7.22
CA LEU A 34 -8.49 -10.57 6.12
C LEU A 34 -7.65 -9.39 6.60
N GLN A 35 -6.46 -9.22 6.03
CA GLN A 35 -5.65 -8.01 6.12
C GLN A 35 -5.07 -7.62 4.76
N VAL A 36 -4.82 -6.33 4.56
CA VAL A 36 -4.22 -5.80 3.33
C VAL A 36 -2.86 -5.22 3.65
N ILE A 37 -1.86 -5.55 2.83
CA ILE A 37 -0.53 -4.94 2.88
C ILE A 37 -0.23 -4.39 1.49
N ALA A 38 0.18 -3.14 1.42
CA ALA A 38 0.40 -2.46 0.14
C ALA A 38 1.67 -1.62 0.16
N ASP A 39 2.42 -1.62 -0.94
CA ASP A 39 3.35 -0.53 -1.20
C ASP A 39 2.58 0.76 -1.53
N PHE A 40 3.26 1.90 -1.46
CA PHE A 40 2.68 3.21 -1.72
C PHE A 40 2.99 3.74 -3.11
N ASP A 41 4.28 3.95 -3.40
CA ASP A 41 4.75 4.57 -4.63
C ASP A 41 4.49 3.63 -5.80
N ALA A 42 3.88 4.12 -6.88
CA ALA A 42 3.49 3.32 -8.06
C ALA A 42 2.48 2.17 -7.82
N THR A 43 2.26 1.74 -6.58
CA THR A 43 1.22 0.78 -6.20
C THR A 43 -0.10 1.47 -5.87
N LEU A 44 -0.18 2.22 -4.76
CA LEU A 44 -1.38 3.01 -4.44
C LEU A 44 -1.43 4.31 -5.26
N THR A 45 -0.28 4.86 -5.61
CA THR A 45 -0.17 6.04 -6.47
C THR A 45 0.04 5.69 -7.93
N LYS A 46 -0.37 6.58 -8.84
CA LYS A 46 -0.25 6.38 -10.28
C LYS A 46 1.22 6.46 -10.72
N TYR A 47 1.65 5.50 -11.53
CA TYR A 47 2.97 5.55 -12.17
C TYR A 47 3.05 6.63 -13.26
N TRP A 48 1.97 6.80 -14.04
CA TRP A 48 1.81 7.79 -15.11
C TRP A 48 0.60 8.68 -14.84
N ILE A 49 0.75 9.99 -15.03
CA ILE A 49 -0.31 11.01 -14.91
C ILE A 49 -0.19 11.90 -16.15
N ASP A 50 -1.24 11.90 -16.98
CA ASP A 50 -1.33 12.70 -18.22
C ASP A 50 -0.10 12.55 -19.13
N GLY A 51 0.34 11.30 -19.34
CA GLY A 51 1.49 10.97 -20.19
C GLY A 51 2.86 11.28 -19.58
N GLN A 52 2.92 11.81 -18.36
CA GLN A 52 4.16 12.11 -17.66
C GLN A 52 4.34 11.25 -16.41
N ARG A 53 5.59 11.03 -16.01
CA ARG A 53 5.92 10.22 -14.83
C ARG A 53 5.32 10.85 -13.57
N GLY A 54 4.47 10.14 -12.84
CA GLY A 54 4.01 10.56 -11.52
C GLY A 54 5.19 10.65 -10.54
N HIS A 55 5.14 11.56 -9.58
CA HIS A 55 6.18 11.63 -8.55
C HIS A 55 6.00 10.51 -7.52
N SER A 56 7.11 9.91 -7.08
CA SER A 56 7.17 9.06 -5.88
C SER A 56 7.41 9.91 -4.64
N SER A 57 7.18 9.36 -3.44
CA SER A 57 7.43 10.02 -2.15
C SER A 57 8.85 10.62 -2.07
N HIS A 58 9.88 9.87 -2.48
CA HIS A 58 11.26 10.39 -2.61
C HIS A 58 11.40 11.44 -3.73
N GLY A 59 10.75 11.21 -4.87
CA GLY A 59 10.78 12.10 -6.03
C GLY A 59 10.21 13.50 -5.76
N LEU A 60 9.32 13.65 -4.75
CA LEU A 60 8.81 14.97 -4.33
C LEU A 60 9.91 15.90 -3.84
N LEU A 61 11.00 15.36 -3.30
CA LEU A 61 12.16 16.12 -2.83
C LEU A 61 13.30 16.16 -3.87
N GLN A 62 12.98 15.91 -5.15
CA GLN A 62 13.91 15.90 -6.29
C GLN A 62 15.08 14.91 -6.15
N GLN A 63 14.80 13.75 -5.56
CA GLN A 63 15.85 12.77 -5.27
C GLN A 63 15.95 11.73 -6.38
N GLY A 64 17.14 11.60 -6.97
CA GLY A 64 17.44 10.64 -8.05
C GLY A 64 18.51 9.61 -7.70
N ASN A 65 18.99 9.54 -6.45
CA ASN A 65 20.05 8.64 -6.04
C ASN A 65 19.47 7.32 -5.50
N PRO A 66 19.89 6.13 -6.02
CA PRO A 66 19.45 4.84 -5.51
C PRO A 66 19.98 4.50 -4.10
N GLU A 67 20.86 5.31 -3.52
CA GLU A 67 21.38 5.11 -2.17
C GLU A 67 20.56 5.89 -1.13
N TRP A 68 19.66 5.19 -0.44
CA TRP A 68 18.74 5.78 0.57
C TRP A 68 19.47 6.53 1.68
N GLU A 69 20.56 5.98 2.23
CA GLU A 69 21.26 6.62 3.36
C GLU A 69 21.96 7.93 2.95
N LYS A 70 22.60 7.96 1.78
CA LYS A 70 23.15 9.21 1.22
C LYS A 70 22.05 10.23 0.96
N THR A 71 20.93 9.76 0.43
CA THR A 71 19.76 10.58 0.14
C THR A 71 19.17 11.19 1.41
N HIS A 72 19.06 10.42 2.49
CA HIS A 72 18.65 10.88 3.81
C HIS A 72 19.63 11.93 4.38
N ALA A 73 20.94 11.69 4.27
CA ALA A 73 21.96 12.63 4.71
C ALA A 73 21.84 13.98 3.99
N LEU A 74 21.65 13.96 2.67
CA LEU A 74 21.46 15.19 1.88
C LEU A 74 20.21 15.99 2.27
N LEU A 75 19.13 15.33 2.71
CA LEU A 75 17.94 16.05 3.21
C LEU A 75 18.21 16.75 4.54
N ILE A 76 18.99 16.12 5.41
CA ILE A 76 19.40 16.69 6.69
C ILE A 76 20.34 17.88 6.44
N GLU A 77 21.40 17.68 5.64
CA GLU A 77 22.35 18.73 5.28
C GLU A 77 21.70 19.90 4.54
N GLY A 78 20.70 19.61 3.71
CA GLY A 78 19.92 20.61 2.98
C GLY A 78 18.92 21.40 3.84
N GLY A 79 18.78 21.07 5.13
CA GLY A 79 17.89 21.78 6.05
C GLY A 79 16.41 21.64 5.70
N LEU A 80 15.98 20.44 5.27
CA LEU A 80 14.57 20.18 4.96
C LEU A 80 13.68 20.51 6.17
N THR A 81 12.60 21.25 5.92
CA THR A 81 11.60 21.56 6.96
C THR A 81 10.27 20.89 6.67
N TYR A 82 9.44 20.71 7.70
CA TYR A 82 8.10 20.17 7.53
C TYR A 82 7.24 21.03 6.57
N GLY A 83 7.31 22.36 6.68
CA GLY A 83 6.58 23.27 5.77
C GLY A 83 7.03 23.16 4.30
N ALA A 84 8.29 22.79 4.06
CA ALA A 84 8.77 22.49 2.71
C ALA A 84 8.13 21.20 2.16
N ILE A 85 7.85 20.20 3.01
CA ILE A 85 7.13 18.97 2.63
C ILE A 85 5.70 19.31 2.22
N GLU A 86 4.96 20.04 3.04
CA GLU A 86 3.58 20.45 2.74
C GLU A 86 3.51 21.20 1.40
N SER A 87 4.43 22.16 1.21
CA SER A 87 4.56 22.93 -0.02
C SER A 87 4.89 22.06 -1.23
N SER A 88 5.75 21.05 -1.05
CA SER A 88 6.15 20.13 -2.12
C SER A 88 5.00 19.21 -2.51
N VAL A 89 4.27 18.65 -1.53
CA VAL A 89 3.08 17.81 -1.78
C VAL A 89 2.00 18.61 -2.49
N ALA A 90 1.73 19.84 -2.06
CA ALA A 90 0.73 20.70 -2.69
C ALA A 90 1.03 20.98 -4.18
N LYS A 91 2.31 21.14 -4.55
CA LYS A 91 2.77 21.41 -5.93
C LYS A 91 3.04 20.14 -6.74
N SER A 92 3.07 18.98 -6.10
CA SER A 92 3.50 17.73 -6.73
C SER A 92 2.46 17.14 -7.68
N ARG A 93 2.97 16.46 -8.72
CA ARG A 93 2.18 15.55 -9.57
C ARG A 93 2.17 14.14 -8.97
N ILE A 94 1.62 14.03 -7.77
CA ILE A 94 1.28 12.74 -7.15
C ILE A 94 -0.24 12.61 -7.09
N ALA A 95 -0.74 11.45 -7.48
CA ALA A 95 -2.17 11.15 -7.47
C ALA A 95 -2.37 9.68 -7.14
N PHE A 96 -3.42 9.39 -6.38
CA PHE A 96 -3.85 8.02 -6.13
C PHE A 96 -4.37 7.37 -7.41
N ARG A 97 -4.26 6.05 -7.50
CA ARG A 97 -5.01 5.26 -8.48
C ARG A 97 -6.51 5.42 -8.24
N GLU A 98 -7.28 5.27 -9.30
CA GLU A 98 -8.74 5.27 -9.20
C GLU A 98 -9.20 4.19 -8.23
N GLY A 99 -10.15 4.52 -7.35
CA GLY A 99 -10.72 3.58 -6.38
C GLY A 99 -9.98 3.43 -5.05
N VAL A 100 -8.84 4.09 -4.82
CA VAL A 100 -8.09 3.95 -3.55
C VAL A 100 -8.89 4.46 -2.36
N THR A 101 -9.54 5.63 -2.48
CA THR A 101 -10.35 6.22 -1.41
C THR A 101 -11.49 5.28 -1.03
N GLU A 102 -12.22 4.80 -2.03
CA GLU A 102 -13.36 3.91 -1.86
C GLU A 102 -12.92 2.56 -1.30
N LEU A 103 -11.71 2.10 -1.66
CA LEU A 103 -11.12 0.89 -1.11
C LEU A 103 -10.89 1.05 0.39
N PHE A 104 -10.23 2.13 0.81
CA PHE A 104 -10.00 2.39 2.23
C PHE A 104 -11.31 2.53 3.00
N GLU A 105 -12.31 3.21 2.45
CA GLU A 105 -13.65 3.28 3.07
C GLU A 105 -14.31 1.89 3.22
N LEU A 106 -14.22 1.04 2.20
CA LEU A 106 -14.79 -0.30 2.21
C LEU A 106 -14.13 -1.17 3.29
N LEU A 107 -12.79 -1.11 3.36
CA LEU A 107 -12.01 -1.87 4.34
C LEU A 107 -12.24 -1.35 5.75
N GLU A 108 -12.35 -0.03 5.94
CA GLU A 108 -12.67 0.58 7.24
C GLU A 108 -14.05 0.13 7.73
N ARG A 109 -15.08 0.19 6.88
CA ARG A 109 -16.43 -0.29 7.19
C ARG A 109 -16.48 -1.78 7.54
N SER A 110 -15.55 -2.57 7.01
CA SER A 110 -15.45 -4.01 7.23
C SER A 110 -14.47 -4.37 8.36
N ASN A 111 -13.91 -3.37 9.04
CA ASN A 111 -12.86 -3.53 10.07
C ASN A 111 -11.67 -4.38 9.57
N VAL A 112 -11.23 -4.14 8.32
CA VAL A 112 -10.07 -4.78 7.71
C VAL A 112 -8.89 -3.82 7.79
N PRO A 113 -7.78 -4.20 8.45
CA PRO A 113 -6.59 -3.35 8.54
C PRO A 113 -5.86 -3.28 7.20
N VAL A 114 -5.30 -2.11 6.94
CA VAL A 114 -4.42 -1.81 5.81
C VAL A 114 -3.08 -1.37 6.37
N LEU A 115 -2.03 -2.09 6.00
CA LEU A 115 -0.65 -1.69 6.25
C LEU A 115 -0.04 -1.16 4.95
N ILE A 116 0.23 0.14 4.92
CA ILE A 116 1.09 0.73 3.89
C ILE A 116 2.53 0.48 4.31
N PHE A 117 3.23 -0.38 3.60
CA PHE A 117 4.63 -0.70 3.88
C PHE A 117 5.53 -0.26 2.72
N SER A 118 6.20 0.87 2.92
CA SER A 118 6.90 1.57 1.85
C SER A 118 8.36 1.85 2.18
N ALA A 119 9.22 1.69 1.17
CA ALA A 119 10.59 2.20 1.17
C ALA A 119 10.65 3.72 0.95
N GLY A 120 9.48 4.38 0.88
CA GLY A 120 9.29 5.83 0.79
C GLY A 120 9.65 6.60 2.06
N LEU A 121 9.10 7.82 2.16
CA LEU A 121 9.24 8.72 3.32
C LEU A 121 7.89 8.84 4.02
N ALA A 122 7.80 8.41 5.28
CA ALA A 122 6.53 8.30 6.02
C ALA A 122 5.77 9.64 6.08
N ASP A 123 6.47 10.71 6.41
CA ASP A 123 5.89 12.04 6.62
C ASP A 123 5.35 12.64 5.30
N ILE A 124 5.96 12.28 4.15
CA ILE A 124 5.43 12.64 2.83
C ILE A 124 4.19 11.81 2.50
N ILE A 125 4.20 10.51 2.79
CA ILE A 125 3.05 9.62 2.54
C ILE A 125 1.84 10.10 3.34
N GLU A 126 2.02 10.42 4.61
CA GLU A 126 0.98 10.97 5.49
C GLU A 126 0.42 12.28 4.95
N GLU A 127 1.31 13.17 4.52
CA GLU A 127 0.93 14.46 3.95
C GLU A 127 0.17 14.29 2.62
N VAL A 128 0.55 13.34 1.77
CA VAL A 128 -0.17 13.00 0.53
C VAL A 128 -1.56 12.43 0.84
N LEU A 129 -1.67 11.51 1.80
CA LEU A 129 -2.97 10.98 2.24
C LEU A 129 -3.87 12.11 2.74
N ARG A 130 -3.35 12.99 3.61
CA ARG A 130 -4.06 14.15 4.15
C ARG A 130 -4.54 15.10 3.05
N HIS A 131 -3.63 15.47 2.13
CA HIS A 131 -3.92 16.43 1.06
C HIS A 131 -4.81 15.89 -0.05
N LYS A 132 -4.72 14.61 -0.39
CA LYS A 132 -5.41 14.06 -1.58
C LYS A 132 -6.67 13.26 -1.23
N LEU A 133 -6.77 12.70 -0.03
CA LEU A 133 -7.96 11.94 0.40
C LEU A 133 -8.94 12.80 1.22
N HIS A 134 -8.50 13.94 1.76
CA HIS A 134 -9.32 14.87 2.57
C HIS A 134 -10.00 14.22 3.78
N ARG A 135 -9.52 13.04 4.22
CA ARG A 135 -10.05 12.24 5.31
C ARG A 135 -8.95 11.33 5.87
N SER A 136 -8.97 11.09 7.18
CA SER A 136 -8.15 10.06 7.83
C SER A 136 -8.89 8.73 7.93
N PHE A 137 -8.14 7.64 7.85
CA PHE A 137 -8.64 6.27 7.92
C PHE A 137 -8.02 5.55 9.10
N LYS A 138 -8.84 5.11 10.07
CA LYS A 138 -8.35 4.52 11.32
C LYS A 138 -7.77 3.12 11.12
N ASN A 139 -8.19 2.44 10.07
CA ASN A 139 -7.71 1.12 9.69
C ASN A 139 -6.42 1.14 8.87
N VAL A 140 -5.91 2.33 8.50
CA VAL A 140 -4.67 2.47 7.71
C VAL A 140 -3.51 2.79 8.64
N LYS A 141 -2.45 1.97 8.57
CA LYS A 141 -1.19 2.17 9.29
C LYS A 141 -0.05 2.27 8.28
N ILE A 142 0.98 3.05 8.60
CA ILE A 142 2.11 3.32 7.70
C ILE A 142 3.41 2.87 8.36
N VAL A 143 4.16 2.02 7.68
CA VAL A 143 5.54 1.65 8.00
C VAL A 143 6.42 2.12 6.86
N SER A 144 7.28 3.10 7.15
CA SER A 144 8.17 3.70 6.16
C SER A 144 9.29 4.49 6.86
N ASN A 145 10.22 5.07 6.09
CA ASN A 145 11.31 5.85 6.64
C ASN A 145 10.77 7.14 7.27
N ARG A 146 10.74 7.21 8.61
CA ARG A 146 10.18 8.35 9.33
C ARG A 146 11.25 9.37 9.69
N MET A 147 10.98 10.62 9.37
CA MET A 147 11.78 11.78 9.73
C MET A 147 11.64 12.13 11.22
N VAL A 148 12.68 12.73 11.77
CA VAL A 148 12.70 13.36 13.09
C VAL A 148 13.02 14.83 12.90
N PHE A 149 12.11 15.69 13.34
CA PHE A 149 12.26 17.13 13.29
C PHE A 149 12.65 17.68 14.67
N ASP A 150 13.46 18.73 14.69
CA ASP A 150 13.75 19.50 15.89
C ASP A 150 12.59 20.46 16.26
N GLN A 151 12.77 21.22 17.33
CA GLN A 151 11.78 22.19 17.84
C GLN A 151 11.53 23.35 16.87
N ASN A 152 12.48 23.61 15.95
CA ASN A 152 12.41 24.66 14.94
C ASN A 152 11.80 24.13 13.63
N GLY A 153 11.45 22.84 13.55
CA GLY A 153 10.87 22.21 12.38
C GLY A 153 11.88 21.77 11.32
N ASN A 154 13.18 21.67 11.66
CA ASN A 154 14.23 21.18 10.77
C ASN A 154 14.42 19.68 10.90
N LEU A 155 14.62 18.99 9.78
CA LEU A 155 14.96 17.57 9.75
C LEU A 155 16.36 17.36 10.36
N VAL A 156 16.46 16.48 11.36
CA VAL A 156 17.73 16.16 12.03
C VAL A 156 18.16 14.70 11.89
N SER A 157 17.22 13.78 11.72
CA SER A 157 17.52 12.35 11.57
C SER A 157 16.33 11.55 11.04
N PHE A 158 16.54 10.25 10.85
CA PHE A 158 15.50 9.27 10.55
C PHE A 158 15.38 8.25 11.69
N LYS A 159 14.16 7.79 11.97
CA LYS A 159 13.91 6.77 13.01
C LYS A 159 14.23 5.37 12.50
N GLY A 160 14.88 4.57 13.34
CA GLY A 160 15.06 3.15 13.11
C GLY A 160 16.03 2.83 11.97
N LYS A 161 15.91 1.61 11.43
CA LYS A 161 16.71 1.17 10.27
C LYS A 161 16.05 1.67 8.99
N THR A 162 16.88 2.02 8.02
CA THR A 162 16.43 2.42 6.67
C THR A 162 15.68 1.26 6.00
N ILE A 163 14.46 1.54 5.53
CA ILE A 163 13.67 0.65 4.68
C ILE A 163 13.99 1.00 3.23
N HIS A 164 14.49 0.02 2.49
CA HIS A 164 14.74 0.09 1.05
C HIS A 164 14.01 -1.06 0.35
N VAL A 165 13.95 -1.00 -0.98
CA VAL A 165 13.17 -1.94 -1.81
C VAL A 165 13.56 -3.42 -1.62
N LEU A 166 14.76 -3.71 -1.10
CA LEU A 166 15.30 -5.07 -0.93
C LEU A 166 15.23 -5.60 0.52
N ASN A 167 14.81 -4.79 1.50
CA ASN A 167 14.70 -5.23 2.90
C ASN A 167 13.28 -5.12 3.47
N LYS A 168 12.27 -5.09 2.59
CA LYS A 168 10.87 -5.27 2.96
C LYS A 168 10.63 -6.75 3.31
N ASN A 169 11.00 -7.17 4.52
CA ASN A 169 10.98 -8.57 4.97
C ASN A 169 10.37 -8.73 6.37
N GLU A 170 10.58 -9.88 7.01
CA GLU A 170 10.02 -10.25 8.33
C GLU A 170 10.25 -9.22 9.45
N HIS A 171 11.33 -8.43 9.42
CA HIS A 171 11.61 -7.39 10.41
C HIS A 171 10.75 -6.13 10.26
N ALA A 172 9.96 -6.03 9.20
CA ALA A 172 9.04 -4.92 8.94
C ALA A 172 8.00 -4.71 10.04
N ILE A 173 7.49 -5.82 10.58
CA ILE A 173 6.46 -5.81 11.63
C ILE A 173 7.10 -5.37 12.95
N ASP A 174 8.35 -5.76 13.19
CA ASP A 174 9.14 -5.24 14.31
C ASP A 174 9.40 -3.73 14.16
N MET A 175 9.60 -3.25 12.93
CA MET A 175 9.69 -1.82 12.62
C MET A 175 8.35 -1.08 12.77
N ALA A 176 7.22 -1.78 12.67
CA ALA A 176 5.89 -1.25 12.99
C ALA A 176 5.65 -1.14 14.51
N GLY A 177 6.28 -2.02 15.30
CA GLY A 177 6.15 -2.10 16.76
C GLY A 177 6.27 -0.77 17.51
N PRO A 178 7.35 0.03 17.30
CA PRO A 178 7.55 1.32 17.98
C PRO A 178 6.54 2.42 17.59
N VAL A 179 5.80 2.24 16.49
CA VAL A 179 4.78 3.19 16.01
C VAL A 179 3.42 2.93 16.70
N HIS A 180 3.22 1.74 17.27
CA HIS A 180 2.01 1.40 18.02
C HIS A 180 1.97 1.95 19.45
N ASP A 181 3.11 2.29 20.06
CA ASP A 181 3.16 2.73 21.46
C ASP A 181 2.91 4.24 21.67
N ARG A 182 2.78 5.05 20.62
CA ARG A 182 2.73 6.53 20.75
C ARG A 182 1.47 7.22 20.25
N LEU A 183 0.44 6.47 19.86
CA LEU A 183 -0.90 6.99 19.65
C LEU A 183 -1.88 6.21 20.54
N GLY A 184 -1.54 6.12 21.81
CA GLY A 184 -2.45 5.72 22.88
C GLY A 184 -2.57 6.89 23.83
N ASP A 185 -3.81 7.28 24.10
CA ASP A 185 -4.23 8.15 25.17
C ASP A 185 -3.48 7.86 26.48
N ALA A 186 -3.52 8.82 27.42
CA ALA A 186 -2.89 8.76 28.75
C ALA A 186 -3.31 7.57 29.65
N ASN A 187 -3.99 6.55 29.12
CA ASN A 187 -4.35 5.32 29.78
C ASN A 187 -3.78 4.13 28.98
N GLY A 188 -2.64 3.62 29.44
CA GLY A 188 -2.02 2.42 28.87
C GLY A 188 -2.99 1.24 28.82
N LEU A 189 -3.36 0.83 27.61
CA LEU A 189 -3.96 -0.46 27.33
C LEU A 189 -3.14 -1.11 26.22
N ALA A 190 -2.36 -2.10 26.63
CA ALA A 190 -1.58 -2.96 25.76
C ALA A 190 -2.51 -3.92 25.01
N ASP A 191 -2.97 -3.59 23.79
CA ASP A 191 -3.55 -4.60 22.89
C ASP A 191 -3.83 -4.13 21.43
N ASP A 192 -2.82 -3.88 20.58
CA ASP A 192 -3.10 -3.59 19.14
C ASP A 192 -2.21 -4.34 18.13
N THR A 193 -1.13 -4.99 18.57
CA THR A 193 -0.33 -5.93 17.75
C THR A 193 -0.93 -7.35 17.70
N SER A 194 -1.91 -7.66 18.54
CA SER A 194 -2.64 -8.94 18.58
C SER A 194 -3.63 -9.10 17.42
N SER A 195 -4.19 -7.99 16.90
CA SER A 195 -5.21 -8.00 15.83
C SER A 195 -4.67 -8.45 14.47
N VAL A 196 -3.38 -8.22 14.20
CA VAL A 196 -2.67 -8.64 12.98
C VAL A 196 -2.32 -10.14 13.01
N LYS A 197 -2.04 -10.69 14.21
CA LYS A 197 -1.67 -12.11 14.40
C LYS A 197 -2.82 -13.10 14.20
N MET A 198 -4.08 -12.64 14.25
CA MET A 198 -5.26 -13.48 14.06
C MET A 198 -5.79 -13.51 12.62
N ARG A 199 -5.25 -12.67 11.74
CA ARG A 199 -5.72 -12.50 10.36
C ARG A 199 -4.94 -13.38 9.42
N THR A 200 -5.46 -14.58 9.16
CA THR A 200 -4.76 -15.61 8.38
C THR A 200 -4.89 -15.44 6.86
N ASN A 201 -5.58 -14.40 6.38
CA ASN A 201 -5.75 -14.10 4.97
C ASN A 201 -5.09 -12.77 4.61
N VAL A 202 -4.13 -12.78 3.68
CA VAL A 202 -3.37 -11.60 3.26
C VAL A 202 -3.66 -11.26 1.80
N LEU A 203 -4.05 -10.01 1.54
CA LEU A 203 -4.00 -9.41 0.22
C LEU A 203 -2.80 -8.48 0.13
N LEU A 204 -1.84 -8.84 -0.71
CA LEU A 204 -0.57 -8.15 -0.86
C LEU A 204 -0.53 -7.38 -2.18
N LEU A 205 -0.24 -6.08 -2.14
CA LEU A 205 -0.22 -5.18 -3.30
C LEU A 205 1.17 -4.57 -3.47
N GLY A 206 1.78 -4.69 -4.65
CA GLY A 206 3.12 -4.13 -4.90
C GLY A 206 3.43 -3.98 -6.39
N ASP A 207 4.42 -3.18 -6.74
CA ASP A 207 4.88 -2.98 -8.12
C ASP A 207 6.32 -3.47 -8.33
N HIS A 208 7.02 -3.83 -7.24
CA HIS A 208 8.37 -4.37 -7.30
C HIS A 208 8.44 -5.80 -6.71
N ILE A 209 9.37 -6.63 -7.20
CA ILE A 209 9.53 -8.02 -6.71
C ILE A 209 9.84 -8.08 -5.20
N GLY A 210 10.54 -7.06 -4.68
CA GLY A 210 10.85 -6.92 -3.26
C GLY A 210 9.62 -6.73 -2.37
N ASP A 211 8.47 -6.35 -2.93
CA ASP A 211 7.23 -6.21 -2.19
C ASP A 211 6.65 -7.56 -1.76
N LEU A 212 7.08 -8.67 -2.39
CA LEU A 212 6.68 -10.01 -1.99
C LEU A 212 7.07 -10.35 -0.54
N GLY A 213 8.13 -9.73 -0.02
CA GLY A 213 8.60 -9.96 1.34
C GLY A 213 7.83 -9.18 2.41
N MET A 214 6.92 -8.26 2.04
CA MET A 214 6.17 -7.44 3.00
C MET A 214 5.26 -8.28 3.93
N SER A 215 4.98 -9.52 3.57
CA SER A 215 4.19 -10.45 4.38
C SER A 215 5.02 -11.47 5.17
N ASP A 216 6.35 -11.51 5.03
CA ASP A 216 7.18 -12.62 5.53
C ASP A 216 7.16 -12.77 7.06
N GLY A 217 6.90 -11.69 7.80
CA GLY A 217 6.79 -11.74 9.27
C GLY A 217 5.38 -12.10 9.78
N LEU A 218 4.43 -12.35 8.88
CA LEU A 218 3.06 -12.71 9.25
C LEU A 218 2.86 -14.22 9.22
N ASN A 219 2.08 -14.71 10.18
CA ASN A 219 1.52 -16.05 10.10
C ASN A 219 0.19 -15.98 9.32
N TYR A 220 0.14 -16.58 8.12
CA TYR A 220 -1.05 -16.60 7.27
C TYR A 220 -1.27 -17.99 6.64
N ASP A 221 -2.53 -18.34 6.41
CA ASP A 221 -2.94 -19.56 5.71
C ASP A 221 -3.02 -19.30 4.20
N THR A 222 -3.62 -18.17 3.82
CA THR A 222 -3.83 -17.81 2.41
C THR A 222 -3.27 -16.42 2.12
N ARG A 223 -2.46 -16.33 1.06
CA ARG A 223 -1.98 -15.06 0.49
C ARG A 223 -2.36 -14.95 -0.98
N ILE A 224 -2.94 -13.81 -1.37
CA ILE A 224 -3.05 -13.38 -2.77
C ILE A 224 -2.12 -12.18 -2.95
N SER A 225 -1.17 -12.30 -3.86
CA SER A 225 -0.24 -11.21 -4.19
C SER A 225 -0.59 -10.63 -5.54
N VAL A 226 -0.68 -9.31 -5.62
CA VAL A 226 -1.07 -8.54 -6.78
C VAL A 226 0.09 -7.64 -7.19
N GLY A 227 0.71 -7.97 -8.32
CA GLY A 227 1.79 -7.19 -8.91
C GLY A 227 1.26 -6.15 -9.91
N PHE A 228 1.68 -4.89 -9.80
CA PHE A 228 1.43 -3.84 -10.81
C PHE A 228 2.64 -3.66 -11.72
N LEU A 229 2.53 -4.07 -12.99
CA LEU A 229 3.64 -3.93 -13.94
C LEU A 229 3.47 -2.69 -14.82
N MET A 230 4.47 -1.81 -14.82
CA MET A 230 4.40 -0.48 -15.49
C MET A 230 5.23 -0.38 -16.76
N MET A 231 6.13 -1.35 -17.00
CA MET A 231 7.02 -1.35 -18.15
C MET A 231 6.42 -2.21 -19.26
N HIS A 232 6.06 -1.59 -20.39
CA HIS A 232 5.75 -2.36 -21.59
C HIS A 232 7.04 -3.03 -22.08
N ARG A 233 6.99 -4.36 -22.29
CA ARG A 233 7.93 -5.14 -23.13
C ARG A 233 9.31 -5.49 -22.54
N CYS A 234 9.35 -6.34 -21.52
CA CYS A 234 10.51 -7.22 -21.32
C CYS A 234 10.03 -8.65 -21.01
N GLY A 235 9.91 -9.49 -22.06
CA GLY A 235 9.42 -10.87 -21.94
C GLY A 235 10.24 -11.76 -20.98
N GLY A 236 11.52 -11.46 -20.77
CA GLY A 236 12.38 -12.18 -19.82
C GLY A 236 12.08 -11.88 -18.34
N LEU A 237 11.88 -10.59 -18.00
CA LEU A 237 11.54 -10.17 -16.63
C LEU A 237 10.11 -10.60 -16.27
N LEU A 238 9.22 -10.62 -17.27
CA LEU A 238 7.86 -11.07 -17.10
C LEU A 238 7.80 -12.54 -16.66
N ASN A 239 8.53 -13.43 -17.33
CA ASN A 239 8.56 -14.85 -16.96
C ASN A 239 9.13 -15.09 -15.54
N LEU A 240 10.12 -14.30 -15.11
CA LEU A 240 10.69 -14.38 -13.76
C LEU A 240 9.70 -13.85 -12.71
N LEU A 241 9.07 -12.70 -12.93
CA LEU A 241 8.04 -12.16 -12.04
C LEU A 241 6.84 -13.12 -11.90
N LEU A 242 6.44 -13.74 -13.01
CA LEU A 242 5.31 -14.67 -13.04
C LEU A 242 5.59 -16.01 -12.34
N SER A 243 6.86 -16.41 -12.16
CA SER A 243 7.18 -17.58 -11.32
C SER A 243 7.08 -17.30 -9.82
N PHE A 244 7.13 -16.02 -9.40
CA PHE A 244 7.12 -15.63 -7.99
C PHE A 244 5.80 -15.00 -7.53
N VAL A 245 5.00 -14.44 -8.44
CA VAL A 245 3.73 -13.76 -8.12
C VAL A 245 2.54 -14.56 -8.64
N GLN A 246 1.62 -14.91 -7.74
CA GLN A 246 0.46 -15.77 -8.02
C GLN A 246 -0.64 -15.09 -8.84
N LEU A 247 -0.64 -13.75 -8.87
CA LEU A 247 -1.51 -12.91 -9.70
C LEU A 247 -0.73 -11.67 -10.15
N GLN A 248 -0.54 -11.49 -11.45
CA GLN A 248 0.11 -10.31 -12.01
C GLN A 248 -0.88 -9.50 -12.83
N LEU A 249 -1.24 -8.32 -12.36
CA LEU A 249 -2.00 -7.40 -13.18
C LEU A 249 -1.06 -6.77 -14.20
N ILE A 250 -1.15 -7.23 -15.44
CA ILE A 250 -0.51 -6.57 -16.58
C ILE A 250 -1.51 -5.56 -17.14
N GLU A 251 -1.09 -4.31 -17.20
CA GLU A 251 -1.81 -3.15 -17.74
C GLU A 251 -3.01 -2.63 -16.94
N LEU A 252 -2.71 -1.74 -16.00
CA LEU A 252 -3.72 -0.89 -15.38
C LEU A 252 -3.40 0.58 -15.63
N TYR A 253 -3.69 1.03 -16.85
CA TYR A 253 -3.99 2.44 -17.03
C TYR A 253 -5.41 2.79 -16.58
N GLN A 254 -6.32 1.80 -16.41
CA GLN A 254 -7.76 2.10 -16.26
C GLN A 254 -8.57 1.23 -15.27
N CYS A 255 -8.07 0.14 -14.68
CA CYS A 255 -8.88 -0.61 -13.70
C CYS A 255 -8.81 0.04 -12.31
N PRO A 256 -9.95 0.38 -11.69
CA PRO A 256 -9.97 0.86 -10.31
C PRO A 256 -9.48 -0.21 -9.34
N LEU A 257 -8.58 0.16 -8.43
CA LEU A 257 -8.01 -0.74 -7.41
C LEU A 257 -9.11 -1.40 -6.56
N ILE A 258 -10.19 -0.66 -6.28
CA ILE A 258 -11.34 -1.17 -5.54
C ILE A 258 -12.04 -2.33 -6.24
N SER A 259 -12.15 -2.30 -7.57
CA SER A 259 -12.84 -3.37 -8.32
C SER A 259 -12.11 -4.70 -8.14
N GLN A 260 -10.78 -4.65 -8.10
CA GLN A 260 -9.92 -5.81 -7.87
C GLN A 260 -10.15 -6.37 -6.46
N VAL A 261 -10.04 -5.54 -5.43
CA VAL A 261 -10.20 -6.00 -4.03
C VAL A 261 -11.62 -6.46 -3.73
N LYS A 262 -12.65 -5.78 -4.25
CA LYS A 262 -14.06 -6.20 -4.10
C LYS A 262 -14.29 -7.60 -4.65
N ASN A 263 -13.73 -7.89 -5.81
CA ASN A 263 -13.85 -9.20 -6.44
C ASN A 263 -13.19 -10.29 -5.58
N TYR A 264 -12.06 -10.02 -4.93
CA TYR A 264 -11.38 -11.03 -4.11
C TYR A 264 -12.04 -11.26 -2.75
N CYS A 265 -12.58 -10.22 -2.13
CA CYS A 265 -12.92 -10.29 -0.70
C CYS A 265 -14.41 -10.37 -0.41
N LYS A 266 -15.31 -10.26 -1.42
CA LYS A 266 -16.78 -10.17 -1.28
C LYS A 266 -17.18 -9.34 -0.04
N LEU A 267 -16.49 -8.21 0.15
CA LEU A 267 -16.75 -7.26 1.22
C LEU A 267 -18.13 -6.68 0.94
N ALA A 268 -19.11 -7.04 1.77
CA ALA A 268 -20.51 -6.77 1.49
C ALA A 268 -20.76 -5.28 1.24
N SER A 269 -21.03 -4.88 0.00
CA SER A 269 -21.81 -3.66 -0.24
C SER A 269 -23.26 -4.02 0.04
N LYS A 270 -23.80 -3.59 1.18
CA LYS A 270 -25.24 -3.35 1.27
C LYS A 270 -25.55 -2.19 0.32
N THR A 271 -25.73 -2.51 -0.96
CA THR A 271 -26.39 -1.59 -1.89
C THR A 271 -27.81 -1.44 -1.35
N LYS A 272 -28.22 -0.19 -1.07
CA LYS A 272 -29.52 0.17 -0.50
C LYS A 272 -30.63 -0.63 -1.20
N ASN A 273 -31.40 -1.38 -0.41
CA ASN A 273 -32.65 -1.97 -0.87
C ASN A 273 -33.53 -0.86 -1.47
N ALA A 274 -34.10 -1.17 -2.62
CA ALA A 274 -35.15 -0.42 -3.27
C ALA A 274 -36.20 0.03 -2.24
N VAL A 275 -36.41 1.33 -2.14
CA VAL A 275 -37.69 1.84 -1.65
C VAL A 275 -38.59 1.86 -2.87
N ASN A 276 -39.38 0.80 -3.03
CA ASN A 276 -40.62 0.86 -3.79
C ASN A 276 -41.56 1.79 -3.00
N VAL A 277 -41.74 3.02 -3.47
CA VAL A 277 -42.90 3.83 -3.11
C VAL A 277 -43.90 3.67 -4.24
N ASP A 278 -44.74 2.64 -4.13
CA ASP A 278 -46.05 2.62 -4.73
C ASP A 278 -47.06 2.44 -3.59
N ARG A 279 -47.68 3.55 -3.20
CA ARG A 279 -49.07 3.71 -2.74
C ARG A 279 -49.34 5.16 -2.35
#